data_AF-A0A533S289-F1
#
_entry.id   AF-A0A533S289-F1
#
_cell.length_a   1.000
_cell.length_b   1.000
_cell.length_c   1.000
_cell.angle_alpha   90.00
_cell.angle_beta   90.00
_cell.angle_gamma   90.00
#
_symmetry.space_group_name_H-M   'P 1'
#
loop_
_entity.id
_entity.type
_entity.pdbx_description
1 polymer ?
#
loop_
_entity_poly.entity_id
_entity_poly.type
_entity_poly.pdbx_seq_one_letter_code
_entity_poly.pdbx_strand_id
1 'polypeptide(L)'
;MTILEAVKAGLVPESVRLAAIAEGVSPEFLAQKIASGRAIVCANKNRREVRPLAIGEGLKVKVNSNIGTSKDISDLPMELEKLAVSLECKADTVMDLSTGGPLGEIRRKIIEKCPVPLGTVPLYQAIAESRIKNGGDMFALGADEIFAVIEEQAREGVDFMTVHCGINRESVRRMEG
;
A
#
# COMPACT_ATOMS: atom_id res chain seq x y z
N MET A 1 -6.72 3.54 -16.52
CA MET A 1 -7.69 2.47 -16.34
C MET A 1 -7.24 1.58 -15.20
N THR A 2 -8.10 1.37 -14.21
CA THR A 2 -7.86 0.46 -13.07
C THR A 2 -8.24 -0.98 -13.43
N ILE A 3 -7.86 -1.95 -12.59
CA ILE A 3 -8.28 -3.35 -12.77
C ILE A 3 -9.80 -3.49 -12.68
N LEU A 4 -10.45 -2.76 -11.75
CA LEU A 4 -11.89 -2.76 -11.61
C LEU A 4 -12.61 -2.24 -12.87
N GLU A 5 -12.11 -1.15 -13.44
CA GLU A 5 -12.66 -0.58 -14.68
C GLU A 5 -12.51 -1.56 -15.86
N ALA A 6 -11.33 -2.17 -16.01
CA ALA A 6 -11.09 -3.15 -17.06
C ALA A 6 -12.02 -4.36 -16.93
N VAL A 7 -12.17 -4.89 -15.72
CA VAL A 7 -13.07 -6.01 -15.42
C VAL A 7 -14.53 -5.66 -15.69
N LYS A 8 -14.99 -4.48 -15.29
CA LYS A 8 -16.36 -4.02 -15.59
C LYS A 8 -16.59 -3.79 -17.09
N ALA A 9 -15.54 -3.51 -17.86
CA ALA A 9 -15.59 -3.45 -19.31
C ALA A 9 -15.53 -4.83 -20.00
N GLY A 10 -15.57 -5.93 -19.23
CA GLY A 10 -15.50 -7.30 -19.75
C GLY A 10 -14.10 -7.79 -20.09
N LEU A 11 -13.05 -7.04 -19.72
CA LEU A 11 -11.67 -7.45 -19.91
C LEU A 11 -11.19 -8.27 -18.72
N VAL A 12 -10.29 -9.23 -18.97
CA VAL A 12 -9.59 -9.97 -17.91
C VAL A 12 -8.09 -9.65 -18.03
N PRO A 13 -7.60 -8.62 -17.30
CA PRO A 13 -6.20 -8.23 -17.31
C PRO A 13 -5.27 -9.39 -16.91
N GLU A 14 -4.01 -9.35 -17.37
CA GLU A 14 -3.00 -10.34 -17.04
C GLU A 14 -2.80 -10.48 -15.51
N SER A 15 -2.79 -9.36 -14.78
CA SER A 15 -2.70 -9.38 -13.32
C SER A 15 -3.81 -10.18 -12.65
N VAL A 16 -5.03 -10.14 -13.19
CA VAL A 16 -6.16 -10.94 -12.71
C VAL A 16 -5.95 -12.42 -13.03
N ARG A 17 -5.45 -12.75 -14.22
CA ARG A 17 -5.16 -14.15 -14.61
C ARG A 17 -4.08 -14.76 -13.72
N LEU A 18 -2.97 -14.05 -13.51
CA LEU A 18 -1.86 -14.50 -12.66
C LEU A 18 -2.32 -14.69 -11.21
N ALA A 19 -3.09 -13.74 -10.67
CA ALA A 19 -3.63 -13.85 -9.32
C ALA A 19 -4.62 -15.02 -9.18
N ALA A 20 -5.48 -15.26 -10.19
CA ALA A 20 -6.40 -16.39 -10.20
C ALA A 20 -5.66 -17.74 -10.20
N ILE A 21 -4.59 -17.87 -10.99
CA ILE A 21 -3.72 -19.06 -11.01
C ILE A 21 -3.10 -19.30 -9.63
N ALA A 22 -2.58 -18.26 -8.96
CA ALA A 22 -1.98 -18.38 -7.63
C ALA A 22 -3.01 -18.80 -6.54
N GLU A 23 -4.26 -18.35 -6.67
CA GLU A 23 -5.35 -18.75 -5.79
C GLU A 23 -5.90 -20.15 -6.09
N GLY A 24 -5.67 -20.68 -7.30
CA GLY A 24 -6.26 -21.95 -7.74
C GLY A 24 -7.74 -21.82 -8.14
N VAL A 25 -8.13 -20.65 -8.64
CA VAL A 25 -9.50 -20.34 -9.10
C VAL A 25 -9.50 -19.95 -10.57
N SER A 26 -10.67 -19.90 -11.22
CA SER A 26 -10.76 -19.41 -12.60
C SER A 26 -10.62 -17.88 -12.68
N PRO A 27 -10.02 -17.33 -13.75
CA PRO A 27 -9.98 -15.88 -13.97
C PRO A 27 -11.37 -15.24 -14.01
N GLU A 28 -12.37 -15.95 -14.52
CA GLU A 28 -13.76 -15.49 -14.60
C GLU A 28 -14.39 -15.36 -13.20
N PHE A 29 -14.12 -16.33 -12.31
CA PHE A 29 -14.58 -16.27 -10.93
C PHE A 29 -13.98 -15.05 -10.21
N LEU A 30 -12.66 -14.85 -10.34
CA LEU A 30 -11.99 -13.71 -9.73
C LEU A 30 -12.49 -12.38 -10.33
N ALA A 31 -12.65 -12.30 -11.66
CA ALA A 31 -13.22 -11.14 -12.32
C ALA A 31 -14.63 -10.81 -11.83
N GLN A 32 -15.50 -11.80 -11.62
CA GLN A 32 -16.84 -11.58 -11.05
C GLN A 32 -16.78 -11.03 -9.62
N LYS A 33 -15.88 -11.54 -8.78
CA LYS A 33 -15.67 -11.02 -7.41
C LYS A 33 -15.13 -9.59 -7.44
N ILE A 34 -14.23 -9.26 -8.37
CA ILE A 34 -13.74 -7.89 -8.58
C ILE A 34 -14.86 -6.97 -9.03
N ALA A 35 -15.63 -7.36 -10.06
CA ALA A 35 -16.73 -6.56 -10.60
C ALA A 35 -17.78 -6.19 -9.54
N SER A 36 -18.04 -7.13 -8.62
CA SER A 36 -18.97 -6.96 -7.49
C SER A 36 -18.37 -6.27 -6.26
N GLY A 37 -17.09 -5.90 -6.29
CA GLY A 37 -16.41 -5.23 -5.18
C GLY A 37 -16.10 -6.13 -3.98
N ARG A 38 -16.13 -7.46 -4.17
CA ARG A 38 -15.88 -8.47 -3.13
C ARG A 38 -14.46 -9.03 -3.13
N ALA A 39 -13.67 -8.69 -4.15
CA ALA A 39 -12.24 -8.94 -4.21
C ALA A 39 -11.53 -7.79 -4.93
N ILE A 40 -10.24 -7.67 -4.66
CA ILE A 40 -9.32 -6.76 -5.35
C ILE A 40 -8.10 -7.53 -5.83
N VAL A 41 -7.36 -6.94 -6.77
CA VAL A 41 -6.00 -7.38 -7.12
C VAL A 41 -5.06 -6.20 -6.89
N CYS A 42 -4.05 -6.40 -6.05
CA CYS A 42 -3.00 -5.43 -5.80
C CYS A 42 -1.89 -5.62 -6.83
N ALA A 43 -1.79 -4.69 -7.78
CA ALA A 43 -0.76 -4.67 -8.81
C ALA A 43 -0.67 -3.26 -9.41
N ASN A 44 0.11 -2.37 -8.78
CA ASN A 44 0.37 -1.05 -9.35
C ASN A 44 1.07 -1.21 -10.71
N LYS A 45 0.54 -0.53 -11.74
CA LYS A 45 1.07 -0.58 -13.11
C LYS A 45 2.56 -0.19 -13.25
N ASN A 46 3.09 0.55 -12.28
CA ASN A 46 4.49 0.98 -12.26
C ASN A 46 5.43 -0.11 -11.70
N ARG A 47 4.90 -1.19 -11.11
CA ARG A 47 5.69 -2.32 -10.59
C ARG A 47 5.49 -3.56 -11.46
N ARG A 48 6.39 -3.79 -12.41
CA ARG A 48 6.31 -4.96 -13.31
C ARG A 48 6.70 -6.28 -12.65
N GLU A 49 7.59 -6.22 -11.66
CA GLU A 49 8.13 -7.40 -10.97
C GLU A 49 7.29 -7.84 -9.77
N VAL A 50 6.25 -7.09 -9.41
CA VAL A 50 5.36 -7.46 -8.31
C VAL A 50 4.55 -8.70 -8.71
N ARG A 51 4.46 -9.67 -7.81
CA ARG A 51 3.52 -10.78 -7.98
C ARG A 51 2.11 -10.27 -7.66
N PRO A 52 1.19 -10.24 -8.63
CA PRO A 52 -0.17 -9.77 -8.37
C PRO A 52 -0.84 -10.62 -7.30
N LEU A 53 -1.45 -9.97 -6.31
CA LEU A 53 -2.13 -10.66 -5.20
C LEU A 53 -3.62 -10.35 -5.23
N ALA A 54 -4.45 -11.39 -5.20
CA ALA A 54 -5.88 -11.23 -5.00
C ALA A 54 -6.24 -11.27 -3.50
N ILE A 55 -7.10 -10.36 -3.06
CA ILE A 55 -7.59 -10.28 -1.68
C ILE A 55 -9.12 -10.18 -1.73
N GLY A 56 -9.84 -11.09 -1.07
CA GLY A 56 -11.30 -11.04 -1.08
C GLY A 56 -12.02 -12.33 -0.70
N GLU A 57 -13.34 -12.26 -0.79
CA GLU A 57 -14.27 -13.36 -0.44
C GLU A 57 -14.07 -14.59 -1.34
N GLY A 58 -13.92 -15.77 -0.72
CA GLY A 58 -13.75 -17.04 -1.42
C GLY A 58 -12.31 -17.33 -1.87
N LEU A 59 -11.35 -16.52 -1.44
CA LEU A 59 -9.91 -16.70 -1.67
C LEU A 59 -9.21 -17.14 -0.37
N LYS A 60 -7.93 -17.52 -0.43
CA LYS A 60 -7.17 -17.84 0.79
C LYS A 60 -7.01 -16.58 1.65
N VAL A 61 -7.01 -16.74 2.98
CA VAL A 61 -6.69 -15.65 3.92
C VAL A 61 -5.29 -15.11 3.62
N LYS A 62 -5.11 -13.79 3.75
CA LYS A 62 -3.84 -13.08 3.52
C LYS A 62 -3.32 -12.49 4.82
N VAL A 63 -2.00 -12.48 4.96
CA VAL A 63 -1.29 -11.90 6.11
C VAL A 63 -0.37 -10.78 5.64
N ASN A 64 -0.42 -9.65 6.34
CA ASN A 64 0.44 -8.50 6.10
C ASN A 64 1.53 -8.41 7.17
N SER A 65 2.77 -8.10 6.77
CA SER A 65 3.85 -7.74 7.68
C SER A 65 4.13 -6.23 7.64
N ASN A 66 4.34 -5.61 8.80
CA ASN A 66 4.69 -4.19 8.89
C ASN A 66 6.19 -4.03 9.15
N ILE A 67 6.83 -3.18 8.36
CA ILE A 67 8.20 -2.72 8.54
C ILE A 67 8.21 -1.18 8.55
N GLY A 68 9.36 -0.58 8.77
CA GLY A 68 9.56 0.86 8.65
C GLY A 68 10.46 1.43 9.73
N THR A 69 11.06 2.58 9.40
CA THR A 69 11.92 3.36 10.29
C THR A 69 11.12 4.28 11.23
N SER A 70 11.79 4.75 12.27
CA SER A 70 11.29 5.78 13.17
C SER A 70 12.27 6.94 13.28
N LYS A 71 11.92 7.96 14.08
CA LYS A 71 12.85 9.05 14.41
C LYS A 71 14.07 8.56 15.20
N ASP A 72 13.90 7.51 15.98
CA ASP A 72 14.96 6.98 16.86
C ASP A 72 15.87 6.00 16.12
N ILE A 73 15.29 5.21 15.20
CA ILE A 73 16.00 4.18 14.44
C ILE A 73 15.64 4.34 12.96
N SER A 74 16.60 4.84 12.18
CA SER A 74 16.50 4.99 10.73
C SER A 74 17.69 4.31 10.05
N ASP A 75 17.59 3.00 9.87
CA ASP A 75 18.64 2.15 9.28
C ASP A 75 18.06 1.37 8.09
N LEU A 76 18.48 1.73 6.88
CA LEU A 76 18.03 1.09 5.65
C LEU A 76 18.42 -0.41 5.57
N PRO A 77 19.68 -0.81 5.78
CA PRO A 77 20.05 -2.22 5.92
C PRO A 77 19.12 -3.02 6.83
N MET A 78 18.77 -2.47 8.00
CA MET A 78 17.86 -3.13 8.94
C MET A 78 16.44 -3.30 8.37
N GLU A 79 15.91 -2.30 7.66
CA GLU A 79 14.60 -2.43 7.01
C GLU A 79 14.59 -3.45 5.87
N LEU A 80 15.69 -3.55 5.12
CA LEU A 80 15.85 -4.57 4.09
C LEU A 80 15.96 -5.98 4.69
N GLU A 81 16.58 -6.13 5.85
CA GLU A 81 16.61 -7.39 6.59
C GLU A 81 15.20 -7.78 7.09
N LYS A 82 14.45 -6.84 7.68
CA LYS A 82 13.05 -7.08 8.09
C LYS A 82 12.16 -7.47 6.90
N LEU A 83 12.38 -6.84 5.73
CA LEU A 83 11.72 -7.23 4.49
C LEU A 83 12.06 -8.69 4.14
N ALA A 84 13.35 -9.05 4.14
CA ALA A 84 13.78 -10.41 3.83
C ALA A 84 13.15 -11.45 4.76
N VAL A 85 13.15 -11.21 6.07
CA VAL A 85 12.52 -12.09 7.07
C VAL A 85 11.01 -12.19 6.84
N SER A 86 10.33 -11.06 6.55
CA SER A 86 8.90 -11.07 6.25
C SER A 86 8.56 -11.94 5.04
N LEU A 87 9.40 -11.92 4.00
CA LEU A 87 9.25 -12.74 2.80
C LEU A 87 9.55 -14.23 3.08
N GLU A 88 10.56 -14.53 3.90
CA GLU A 88 10.87 -15.90 4.33
C GLU A 88 9.70 -16.51 5.12
N CYS A 89 9.08 -15.71 5.98
CA CYS A 89 7.85 -16.07 6.71
C CYS A 89 6.59 -16.07 5.84
N LYS A 90 6.71 -15.83 4.52
CA LYS A 90 5.62 -15.87 3.53
C LYS A 90 4.51 -14.85 3.78
N ALA A 91 4.84 -13.65 4.24
CA ALA A 91 3.88 -12.54 4.25
C ALA A 91 3.33 -12.30 2.83
N ASP A 92 2.01 -12.22 2.69
CA ASP A 92 1.35 -11.99 1.41
C ASP A 92 1.52 -10.54 0.94
N THR A 93 1.56 -9.60 1.88
CA THR A 93 1.85 -8.18 1.63
C THR A 93 2.81 -7.64 2.69
N VAL A 94 3.47 -6.54 2.36
CA VAL A 94 4.26 -5.77 3.31
C VAL A 94 3.75 -4.34 3.32
N MET A 95 3.76 -3.68 4.47
CA MET A 95 3.59 -2.23 4.55
C MET A 95 4.85 -1.56 5.06
N ASP A 96 5.25 -0.49 4.36
CA ASP A 96 6.24 0.45 4.84
C ASP A 96 5.54 1.55 5.65
N LEU A 97 5.75 1.51 6.97
CA LEU A 97 5.22 2.46 7.94
C LEU A 97 6.29 3.41 8.47
N SER A 98 7.34 3.66 7.67
CA SER A 98 8.43 4.56 8.03
C SER A 98 7.95 5.97 8.39
N THR A 99 8.50 6.53 9.47
CA THR A 99 8.15 7.86 10.02
C THR A 99 9.35 8.77 10.28
N GLY A 100 10.58 8.27 10.15
CA GLY A 100 11.81 9.05 10.31
C GLY A 100 12.90 8.69 9.29
N GLY A 101 13.82 9.62 9.06
CA GLY A 101 14.88 9.48 8.05
C GLY A 101 14.42 9.83 6.64
N PRO A 102 15.21 9.47 5.61
CA PRO A 102 14.92 9.76 4.21
C PRO A 102 13.84 8.82 3.66
N LEU A 103 12.57 9.06 4.04
CA LEU A 103 11.43 8.18 3.78
C LEU A 103 11.27 7.75 2.32
N GLY A 104 11.38 8.69 1.38
CA GLY A 104 11.27 8.38 -0.05
C GLY A 104 12.41 7.47 -0.54
N GLU A 105 13.64 7.67 -0.06
CA GLU A 105 14.77 6.81 -0.43
C GLU A 105 14.60 5.39 0.12
N ILE A 106 14.26 5.29 1.41
CA ILE A 106 14.01 4.01 2.08
C ILE A 106 12.93 3.22 1.34
N ARG A 107 11.79 3.87 1.07
CA ARG A 107 10.68 3.24 0.37
C ARG A 107 11.04 2.77 -1.04
N ARG A 108 11.75 3.59 -1.83
CA ARG A 108 12.21 3.17 -3.17
C ARG A 108 13.11 1.93 -3.10
N LYS A 109 13.99 1.86 -2.10
CA LYS A 109 14.86 0.69 -1.87
C LYS A 109 14.09 -0.55 -1.43
N ILE A 110 13.06 -0.39 -0.61
CA ILE A 110 12.13 -1.47 -0.26
C ILE A 110 11.38 -1.95 -1.52
N ILE A 111 10.85 -1.03 -2.33
CA ILE A 111 10.11 -1.33 -3.56
C ILE A 111 10.95 -2.14 -4.55
N GLU A 112 12.24 -1.79 -4.72
CA GLU A 112 13.21 -2.50 -5.57
C GLU A 112 13.41 -3.96 -5.15
N LYS A 113 13.21 -4.30 -3.87
CA LYS A 113 13.50 -5.63 -3.30
C LYS A 113 12.26 -6.43 -2.92
N CYS A 114 11.07 -5.81 -2.94
CA CYS A 114 9.84 -6.42 -2.45
C CYS A 114 9.05 -7.10 -3.60
N PRO A 115 8.99 -8.44 -3.70
CA PRO A 115 8.29 -9.12 -4.80
C PRO A 115 6.77 -9.28 -4.56
N VAL A 116 6.25 -8.72 -3.47
CA VAL A 116 4.83 -8.76 -3.08
C VAL A 116 4.26 -7.33 -3.04
N PRO A 117 2.93 -7.17 -3.01
CA PRO A 117 2.34 -5.84 -2.91
C PRO A 117 2.83 -5.09 -1.67
N LEU A 118 3.22 -3.83 -1.90
CA LEU A 118 3.67 -2.93 -0.85
C LEU A 118 2.60 -1.88 -0.56
N GLY A 119 2.20 -1.75 0.70
CA GLY A 119 1.30 -0.71 1.16
C GLY A 119 1.99 0.38 1.98
N THR A 120 1.32 1.52 2.12
CA THR A 120 1.80 2.64 2.93
C THR A 120 0.65 3.36 3.65
N VAL A 121 1.02 4.28 4.54
CA VAL A 121 0.13 5.33 5.07
C VAL A 121 0.67 6.69 4.60
N PRO A 122 0.19 7.27 3.48
CA PRO A 122 0.73 8.51 2.93
C PRO A 122 0.81 9.67 3.93
N LEU A 123 -0.14 9.73 4.86
CA LEU A 123 -0.20 10.74 5.91
C LEU A 123 1.08 10.78 6.78
N TYR A 124 1.77 9.65 6.99
CA TYR A 124 2.97 9.61 7.83
C TYR A 124 4.13 10.39 7.21
N GLN A 125 4.36 10.21 5.91
CA GLN A 125 5.35 10.99 5.19
C GLN A 125 4.94 12.46 5.12
N ALA A 126 3.67 12.76 4.82
CA ALA A 126 3.19 14.14 4.75
C ALA A 126 3.40 14.90 6.07
N ILE A 127 3.11 14.27 7.22
CA ILE A 127 3.37 14.86 8.54
C ILE A 127 4.88 15.03 8.79
N ALA A 128 5.70 14.04 8.44
CA ALA A 128 7.14 14.09 8.66
C ALA A 128 7.79 15.24 7.86
N GLU A 129 7.44 15.39 6.59
CA GLU A 129 7.95 16.44 5.71
C GLU A 129 7.40 17.82 6.09
N SER A 130 6.11 17.93 6.39
CA SER A 130 5.50 19.19 6.83
C SER A 130 6.12 19.69 8.13
N ARG A 131 6.41 18.80 9.09
CA ARG A 131 7.14 19.18 10.31
C ARG A 131 8.54 19.73 10.03
N ILE A 132 9.29 19.15 9.09
CA ILE A 132 10.62 19.66 8.73
C ILE A 132 10.51 21.04 8.08
N LYS A 133 9.56 21.21 7.16
CA LYS A 133 9.32 22.46 6.44
C LYS A 133 8.81 23.59 7.33
N ASN A 134 7.98 23.28 8.32
CA ASN A 134 7.27 24.25 9.16
C ASN A 134 7.84 24.33 10.59
N GLY A 135 9.11 23.98 10.80
CA GLY A 135 9.78 24.17 12.11
C GLY A 135 9.20 23.35 13.26
N GLY A 136 8.58 22.21 12.96
CA GLY A 136 7.99 21.29 13.93
C GLY A 136 6.47 21.41 14.09
N ASP A 137 5.83 22.39 13.46
CA ASP A 137 4.37 22.53 13.51
C ASP A 137 3.68 21.47 12.62
N MET A 138 2.95 20.57 13.28
CA MET A 138 2.17 19.53 12.60
C MET A 138 0.80 20.00 12.12
N PHE A 139 0.30 21.13 12.63
CA PHE A 139 -1.00 21.69 12.25
C PHE A 139 -0.94 22.48 10.95
N ALA A 140 0.27 22.76 10.45
CA ALA A 140 0.50 23.41 9.17
C ALA A 140 0.28 22.48 7.95
N LEU A 141 0.02 21.18 8.17
CA LEU A 141 -0.20 20.22 7.08
C LEU A 141 -1.48 20.54 6.29
N GLY A 142 -1.30 20.85 5.01
CA GLY A 142 -2.39 21.12 4.06
C GLY A 142 -2.85 19.90 3.26
N ALA A 143 -4.02 20.01 2.62
CA ALA A 143 -4.53 18.96 1.73
C ALA A 143 -3.60 18.71 0.52
N ASP A 144 -3.05 19.77 -0.06
CA ASP A 144 -2.15 19.69 -1.22
C ASP A 144 -0.88 18.88 -0.91
N GLU A 145 -0.35 19.00 0.31
CA GLU A 145 0.83 18.23 0.74
C GLU A 145 0.48 16.72 0.86
N ILE A 146 -0.72 16.39 1.34
CA ILE A 146 -1.19 14.99 1.39
C ILE A 146 -1.35 14.42 -0.02
N PHE A 147 -1.98 15.17 -0.94
CA PHE A 147 -2.16 14.73 -2.33
C PHE A 147 -0.82 14.59 -3.06
N ALA A 148 0.12 15.50 -2.85
CA ALA A 148 1.46 15.41 -3.43
C ALA A 148 2.18 14.11 -3.02
N VAL A 149 2.09 13.73 -1.75
CA VAL A 149 2.66 12.46 -1.25
C VAL A 149 1.93 11.25 -1.83
N ILE A 150 0.60 11.27 -1.91
CA ILE A 150 -0.18 10.20 -2.55
C ILE A 150 0.28 10.00 -4.00
N GLU A 151 0.41 11.08 -4.77
CA GLU A 151 0.85 11.00 -6.15
C GLU A 151 2.28 10.49 -6.28
N GLU A 152 3.20 10.96 -5.43
CA GLU A 152 4.59 10.48 -5.40
C GLU A 152 4.64 8.97 -5.17
N GLN A 153 3.98 8.49 -4.10
CA GLN A 153 3.96 7.08 -3.74
C GLN A 153 3.30 6.21 -4.82
N ALA A 154 2.23 6.69 -5.44
CA ALA A 154 1.59 6.00 -6.56
C ALA A 154 2.51 5.89 -7.78
N ARG A 155 3.31 6.94 -8.07
CA ARG A 155 4.32 6.94 -9.14
C ARG A 155 5.47 5.97 -8.84
N GLU A 156 5.91 5.89 -7.59
CA GLU A 156 6.96 4.97 -7.15
C GLU A 156 6.52 3.50 -7.17
N GLY A 157 5.21 3.26 -7.12
CA GLY A 157 4.64 1.94 -7.31
C GLY A 157 3.91 1.36 -6.12
N VAL A 158 3.65 2.12 -5.05
CA VAL A 158 2.85 1.63 -3.91
C VAL A 158 1.53 1.02 -4.40
N ASP A 159 1.24 -0.20 -3.97
CA ASP A 159 0.14 -1.02 -4.49
C ASP A 159 -1.20 -0.69 -3.84
N PHE A 160 -1.17 -0.29 -2.56
CA PHE A 160 -2.35 0.13 -1.82
C PHE A 160 -1.99 1.16 -0.75
N MET A 161 -2.93 2.02 -0.40
CA MET A 161 -2.72 3.09 0.56
C MET A 161 -3.81 3.05 1.61
N THR A 162 -3.39 3.13 2.88
CA THR A 162 -4.32 3.35 3.98
C THR A 162 -4.58 4.85 4.10
N VAL A 163 -5.83 5.25 3.87
CA VAL A 163 -6.27 6.64 4.00
C VAL A 163 -7.41 6.72 5.02
N HIS A 164 -7.22 7.53 6.06
CA HIS A 164 -8.12 7.64 7.20
C HIS A 164 -9.33 8.56 6.93
N CYS A 165 -9.98 8.42 5.76
CA CYS A 165 -11.11 9.26 5.37
C CYS A 165 -12.37 9.05 6.21
N GLY A 166 -12.43 8.01 7.04
CA GLY A 166 -13.53 7.74 7.96
C GLY A 166 -13.52 8.60 9.24
N ILE A 167 -12.41 9.30 9.52
CA ILE A 167 -12.31 10.20 10.66
C ILE A 167 -12.89 11.56 10.26
N ASN A 168 -14.00 11.94 10.87
CA ASN A 168 -14.66 13.23 10.63
C ASN A 168 -15.02 13.91 11.95
N ARG A 169 -15.48 15.17 11.89
CA ARG A 169 -15.81 15.98 13.08
C ARG A 169 -16.91 15.37 13.95
N GLU A 170 -17.79 14.56 13.38
CA GLU A 170 -18.81 13.84 14.14
C GLU A 170 -18.20 12.64 14.89
N SER A 171 -17.37 11.84 14.21
CA SER A 171 -16.66 10.71 14.84
C SER A 171 -15.80 11.18 16.01
N VAL A 172 -15.10 12.32 15.87
CA VAL A 172 -14.28 12.90 16.96
C VAL A 172 -15.15 13.35 18.13
N ARG A 173 -16.23 14.11 17.87
CA ARG A 173 -17.16 14.57 18.92
C ARG A 173 -17.69 13.42 19.77
N ARG A 174 -18.02 12.28 19.16
CA ARG A 174 -18.50 11.09 19.88
C ARG A 174 -17.44 10.43 20.76
N MET A 175 -16.16 10.64 20.49
CA MET A 175 -15.07 10.12 21.33
C MET A 175 -14.75 11.05 22.50
N GLU A 176 -15.04 12.35 22.35
CA GLU A 176 -14.74 13.38 23.37
C GLU A 176 -15.82 13.51 24.46
N GLY A 177 -17.03 12.97 24.23
CA GLY A 177 -18.14 12.98 25.19
C GLY A 177 -19.14 14.10 24.93
#